data_AF-A0A858RHH3-F1
#
_entry.id   AF-A0A858RHH3-F1
#
_cell.length_a   1.000
_cell.length_b   1.000
_cell.length_c   1.000
_cell.angle_alpha   90.00
_cell.angle_beta   90.00
_cell.angle_gamma   90.00
#
_symmetry.space_group_name_H-M   'P 1'
#
loop_
_entity.id
_entity.type
_entity.pdbx_description
1 polymer ?
#
loop_
_entity_poly.entity_id
_entity_poly.type
_entity_poly.pdbx_seq_one_letter_code
_entity_poly.pdbx_strand_id
1 'polypeptide(L)'
;MPWIEFTADLAKSRFSQRELDVYNEVANAEYPEEGGEAVVPPDAADRLPIIRDQILAEFRGKIMANPAVRYLGPPGTLPDWCIGPAAVLVRYAIIGIPPVPEGMTDPRRDEYNDAIKTRNSLTSLNASAFAETEAPPATSPASSAVGGDPYLRF
;
A
#
# COMPACT_ATOMS: atom_id res chain seq x y z
N MET A 1 17.12 0.25 -2.23
CA MET A 1 15.76 0.22 -2.79
C MET A 1 14.85 1.00 -1.85
N PRO A 2 14.13 2.02 -2.34
CA PRO A 2 13.40 2.92 -1.45
C PRO A 2 12.23 2.22 -0.76
N TRP A 3 12.09 2.48 0.54
CA TRP A 3 10.87 2.21 1.30
C TRP A 3 9.95 3.42 1.18
N ILE A 4 8.73 3.20 0.72
CA ILE A 4 7.74 4.27 0.56
C ILE A 4 6.52 4.01 1.41
N GLU A 5 5.90 5.09 1.86
CA GLU A 5 4.67 5.04 2.65
C GLU A 5 3.53 4.43 1.84
N PHE A 6 2.89 3.39 2.36
CA PHE A 6 1.73 2.80 1.69
C PHE A 6 0.47 3.56 2.09
N THR A 7 0.12 4.57 1.30
CA THR A 7 -1.02 5.45 1.56
C THR A 7 -2.33 4.90 0.99
N ALA A 8 -3.45 5.47 1.45
CA ALA A 8 -4.77 5.17 0.87
C ALA A 8 -4.85 5.57 -0.62
N ASP A 9 -4.18 6.64 -1.03
CA ASP A 9 -4.15 7.08 -2.43
C ASP A 9 -3.42 6.08 -3.33
N LEU A 10 -2.32 5.49 -2.84
CA LEU A 10 -1.61 4.42 -3.54
C LEU A 10 -2.45 3.14 -3.65
N ALA A 11 -3.30 2.87 -2.67
CA ALA A 11 -4.27 1.78 -2.79
C ALA A 11 -5.34 2.12 -3.85
N LYS A 12 -5.95 3.31 -3.78
CA LYS A 12 -6.98 3.80 -4.72
C LYS A 12 -6.48 3.89 -6.15
N SER A 13 -5.19 4.12 -6.39
CA SER A 13 -4.63 4.20 -7.74
C SER A 13 -4.73 2.90 -8.56
N ARG A 14 -5.09 1.77 -7.92
CA ARG A 14 -5.34 0.48 -8.61
C ARG A 14 -6.81 0.20 -8.90
N PHE A 15 -7.69 1.07 -8.47
CA PHE A 15 -9.13 0.99 -8.71
C PHE A 15 -9.42 1.67 -10.04
N SER A 16 -10.28 1.06 -10.84
CA SER A 16 -10.93 1.74 -11.95
C SER A 16 -11.94 2.74 -11.41
N GLN A 17 -12.30 3.74 -12.23
CA GLN A 17 -13.30 4.73 -11.85
C GLN A 17 -14.60 4.05 -11.39
N ARG A 18 -15.07 3.04 -12.13
CA ARG A 18 -16.27 2.27 -11.76
C ARG A 18 -16.14 1.56 -10.41
N GLU A 19 -14.96 1.05 -10.04
CA GLU A 19 -14.75 0.41 -8.74
C GLU A 19 -14.75 1.44 -7.61
N LEU A 20 -14.21 2.65 -7.85
CA LEU A 20 -14.31 3.78 -6.93
C LEU A 20 -15.76 4.24 -6.77
N ASP A 21 -16.50 4.34 -7.88
CA ASP A 21 -17.91 4.71 -7.87
C ASP A 21 -18.73 3.69 -7.07
N VAL A 22 -18.53 2.37 -7.28
CA VAL A 22 -19.19 1.31 -6.50
C VAL A 22 -18.81 1.36 -5.03
N TYR A 23 -17.53 1.56 -4.70
CA TYR A 23 -17.09 1.71 -3.31
C TYR A 23 -17.78 2.91 -2.64
N ASN A 24 -17.84 4.06 -3.33
CA ASN A 24 -18.50 5.27 -2.86
C ASN A 24 -20.03 5.09 -2.76
N GLU A 25 -20.66 4.40 -3.72
CA GLU A 25 -22.10 4.08 -3.71
C GLU A 25 -22.46 3.14 -2.56
N VAL A 26 -21.66 2.11 -2.30
CA VAL A 26 -21.87 1.20 -1.15
C VAL A 26 -21.69 1.95 0.16
N ALA A 27 -20.67 2.81 0.26
CA ALA A 27 -20.49 3.68 1.41
C ALA A 27 -21.71 4.60 1.61
N ASN A 28 -22.21 5.24 0.55
CA ASN A 28 -23.38 6.12 0.61
C ASN A 28 -24.70 5.36 0.90
N ALA A 29 -24.86 4.12 0.42
CA ALA A 29 -26.05 3.30 0.62
C ALA A 29 -26.13 2.71 2.05
N GLU A 30 -24.98 2.39 2.64
CA GLU A 30 -24.90 1.95 4.04
C GLU A 30 -25.18 3.12 5.03
N TYR A 31 -25.01 4.38 4.59
CA TYR A 31 -25.22 5.59 5.39
C TYR A 31 -26.10 6.64 4.66
N PRO A 32 -27.43 6.44 4.60
CA PRO A 32 -28.33 7.18 3.70
C PRO A 32 -28.73 8.61 4.14
N GLU A 33 -28.38 9.08 5.34
CA GLU A 33 -28.93 10.36 5.85
C GLU A 33 -28.13 11.64 5.53
N GLU A 34 -26.87 11.58 5.07
CA GLU A 34 -26.11 12.78 4.66
C GLU A 34 -25.16 12.46 3.51
N GLY A 35 -25.51 12.90 2.29
CA GLY A 35 -24.81 12.56 1.06
C GLY A 35 -23.39 13.12 0.94
N GLY A 36 -22.47 12.27 0.45
CA GLY A 36 -21.14 12.66 0.00
C GLY A 36 -20.02 12.33 0.99
N GLU A 37 -18.79 12.28 0.47
CA GLU A 37 -17.49 11.94 1.10
C GLU A 37 -17.20 12.56 2.49
N ALA A 38 -18.09 13.39 3.04
CA ALA A 38 -17.94 14.06 4.33
C ALA A 38 -18.64 13.36 5.52
N VAL A 39 -19.49 12.34 5.30
CA VAL A 39 -20.29 11.74 6.40
C VAL A 39 -20.27 10.22 6.38
N VAL A 40 -19.07 9.66 6.39
CA VAL A 40 -18.86 8.46 7.21
C VAL A 40 -18.96 8.94 8.67
N PRO A 41 -19.78 8.36 9.56
CA PRO A 41 -19.75 8.71 10.99
C PRO A 41 -18.28 8.76 11.44
N PRO A 42 -17.84 9.72 12.28
CA PRO A 42 -16.45 9.77 12.74
C PRO A 42 -15.98 8.46 13.40
N ASP A 43 -16.94 7.60 13.79
CA ASP A 43 -16.76 6.27 14.37
C ASP A 43 -17.16 5.10 13.43
N ALA A 44 -17.73 5.36 12.25
CA ALA A 44 -17.88 4.33 11.22
C ALA A 44 -16.54 4.22 10.52
N ALA A 45 -15.84 3.13 10.75
CA ALA A 45 -14.50 3.04 10.23
C ALA A 45 -14.55 2.91 8.70
N ASP A 46 -14.01 3.91 7.99
CA ASP A 46 -13.64 3.76 6.59
C ASP A 46 -12.86 2.43 6.48
N ARG A 47 -13.43 1.50 5.70
CA ARG A 47 -12.88 0.14 5.58
C ARG A 47 -11.53 0.18 4.88
N LEU A 48 -11.25 1.21 4.07
CA LEU A 48 -10.03 1.30 3.28
C LEU A 48 -8.77 1.45 4.16
N PRO A 49 -8.67 2.40 5.11
CA PRO A 49 -7.57 2.46 6.06
C PRO A 49 -7.37 1.17 6.85
N ILE A 50 -8.46 0.54 7.34
CA ILE A 50 -8.35 -0.73 8.08
C ILE A 50 -7.76 -1.83 7.20
N ILE A 51 -8.32 -2.03 6.00
CA ILE A 51 -7.88 -3.06 5.08
C ILE A 51 -6.45 -2.78 4.61
N ARG A 52 -6.11 -1.53 4.31
CA ARG A 52 -4.75 -1.10 3.98
C ARG A 52 -3.78 -1.47 5.10
N ASP A 53 -4.12 -1.18 6.35
CA ASP A 53 -3.25 -1.46 7.50
C ASP A 53 -3.09 -2.96 7.74
N GLN A 54 -4.15 -3.75 7.54
CA GLN A 54 -4.08 -5.20 7.57
C GLN A 54 -3.14 -5.74 6.49
N ILE A 55 -3.30 -5.31 5.24
CA ILE A 55 -2.43 -5.74 4.13
C ILE A 55 -0.99 -5.28 4.34
N LEU A 56 -0.78 -4.05 4.82
CA LEU A 56 0.54 -3.54 5.21
C LEU A 56 1.18 -4.45 6.26
N ALA A 57 0.45 -4.81 7.31
CA ALA A 57 0.93 -5.69 8.36
C ALA A 57 1.25 -7.09 7.84
N GLU A 58 0.45 -7.65 6.92
CA GLU A 58 0.72 -8.94 6.28
C GLU A 58 2.03 -8.91 5.49
N PHE A 59 2.22 -7.92 4.62
CA PHE A 59 3.45 -7.79 3.83
C PHE A 59 4.67 -7.62 4.75
N ARG A 60 4.59 -6.71 5.73
CA ARG A 60 5.69 -6.50 6.69
C ARG A 60 5.99 -7.75 7.50
N GLY A 61 4.97 -8.50 7.93
CA GLY A 61 5.13 -9.77 8.62
C GLY A 61 5.81 -10.83 7.77
N LYS A 62 5.46 -10.92 6.48
CA LYS A 62 6.10 -11.85 5.54
C LYS A 62 7.55 -11.47 5.23
N ILE A 63 7.84 -10.19 5.09
CA ILE A 63 9.22 -9.67 4.92
C ILE A 63 10.06 -10.00 6.16
N MET A 64 9.52 -9.74 7.37
CA MET A 64 10.21 -10.03 8.62
C MET A 64 10.44 -11.54 8.87
N ALA A 65 9.54 -12.38 8.37
CA ALA A 65 9.68 -13.83 8.43
C ALA A 65 10.77 -14.37 7.48
N ASN A 66 11.33 -13.53 6.60
CA ASN A 66 12.44 -13.93 5.74
C ASN A 66 13.77 -13.88 6.52
N PRO A 67 14.52 -15.00 6.63
CA PRO A 67 15.79 -15.04 7.36
C PRO A 67 16.89 -14.14 6.75
N ALA A 68 16.75 -13.74 5.49
CA ALA A 68 17.67 -12.86 4.79
C ALA A 68 17.45 -11.38 5.12
N VAL A 69 16.32 -11.02 5.74
CA VAL A 69 15.98 -9.65 6.12
C VAL A 69 16.37 -9.42 7.58
N ARG A 70 17.18 -8.38 7.83
CA ARG A 70 17.62 -7.99 9.18
C ARG A 70 16.86 -6.80 9.75
N TYR A 71 16.37 -5.94 8.87
CA TYR A 71 15.71 -4.69 9.23
C TYR A 71 14.52 -4.42 8.31
N LEU A 72 13.49 -3.81 8.88
CA LEU A 72 12.38 -3.25 8.13
C LEU A 72 12.58 -1.74 7.99
N GLY A 73 12.04 -1.16 6.92
CA GLY A 73 11.88 0.29 6.84
C GLY A 73 10.91 0.84 7.89
N PRO A 74 10.72 2.17 7.91
CA PRO A 74 9.87 2.86 8.88
C PRO A 74 8.47 2.24 9.00
N PRO A 75 7.78 2.37 10.15
CA PRO A 75 6.36 2.01 10.25
C PRO A 75 5.55 2.69 9.14
N GLY A 76 4.52 2.01 8.62
CA GLY A 76 3.74 2.55 7.49
C GLY A 76 4.33 2.29 6.10
N THR A 77 5.56 1.79 6.00
CA THR A 77 6.26 1.68 4.70
C THR A 77 6.40 0.24 4.18
N LEU A 78 6.54 0.12 2.87
CA LEU A 78 6.90 -1.08 2.12
C LEU A 78 7.98 -0.75 1.08
N PRO A 79 8.77 -1.74 0.63
CA PRO A 79 9.59 -1.57 -0.57
C PRO A 79 8.71 -1.12 -1.76
N ASP A 80 9.17 -0.16 -2.56
CA ASP A 80 8.40 0.42 -3.67
C ASP A 80 7.74 -0.63 -4.59
N TRP A 81 8.46 -1.68 -4.97
CA TRP A 81 7.93 -2.76 -5.81
C TRP A 81 6.81 -3.60 -5.16
N CYS A 82 6.69 -3.57 -3.82
CA CYS A 82 5.60 -4.23 -3.09
C CYS A 82 4.30 -3.41 -3.13
N ILE A 83 4.35 -2.11 -3.45
CA ILE A 83 3.16 -1.24 -3.41
C ILE A 83 2.11 -1.65 -4.43
N GLY A 84 2.53 -1.98 -5.65
CA GLY A 84 1.61 -2.48 -6.68
C GLY A 84 0.82 -3.73 -6.23
N PRO A 85 1.51 -4.82 -5.86
CA PRO A 85 0.89 -6.01 -5.29
C PRO A 85 0.02 -5.74 -4.06
N ALA A 86 0.49 -4.91 -3.12
CA ALA A 86 -0.27 -4.56 -1.91
C ALA A 86 -1.56 -3.82 -2.25
N ALA A 87 -1.51 -2.82 -3.14
CA ALA A 87 -2.68 -2.08 -3.61
C ALA A 87 -3.69 -2.99 -4.33
N VAL A 88 -3.22 -3.98 -5.10
CA VAL A 88 -4.09 -5.01 -5.69
C VAL A 88 -4.82 -5.81 -4.61
N LEU A 89 -4.12 -6.29 -3.57
CA LEU A 89 -4.77 -7.01 -2.47
C LEU A 89 -5.79 -6.15 -1.71
N VAL A 90 -5.51 -4.86 -1.51
CA VAL A 90 -6.47 -3.92 -0.92
C VAL A 90 -7.73 -3.79 -1.77
N ARG A 91 -7.58 -3.59 -3.09
CA ARG A 91 -8.72 -3.56 -4.02
C ARG A 91 -9.56 -4.81 -3.90
N TYR A 92 -8.92 -5.97 -3.87
CA TYR A 92 -9.62 -7.25 -3.78
C TYR A 92 -10.35 -7.47 -2.46
N ALA A 93 -9.76 -7.03 -1.35
CA ALA A 93 -10.43 -7.12 -0.06
C ALA A 93 -11.66 -6.20 0.05
N ILE A 94 -11.68 -5.09 -0.71
CA ILE A 94 -12.81 -4.15 -0.74
C ILE A 94 -13.89 -4.58 -1.73
N ILE A 95 -13.51 -4.87 -2.98
CA ILE A 95 -14.44 -5.07 -4.10
C ILE A 95 -14.78 -6.56 -4.32
N GLY A 96 -13.91 -7.48 -3.87
CA GLY A 96 -14.01 -8.90 -4.18
C GLY A 96 -13.50 -9.24 -5.58
N ILE A 97 -13.63 -10.53 -5.95
CA ILE A 97 -13.35 -11.02 -7.31
C ILE A 97 -14.69 -11.09 -8.06
N PRO A 98 -14.86 -10.35 -9.18
CA PRO A 98 -16.08 -10.48 -9.98
C PRO A 98 -16.21 -11.92 -10.52
N PRO A 99 -17.44 -12.46 -10.62
CA PRO A 99 -17.64 -13.79 -11.16
C PRO A 99 -17.20 -13.84 -12.63
N VAL A 100 -16.27 -14.74 -12.94
CA VAL A 100 -15.75 -14.93 -14.30
C VAL A 100 -16.47 -16.12 -14.96
N PRO A 101 -17.02 -15.95 -16.17
CA PRO A 101 -17.57 -17.06 -16.94
C PRO A 101 -16.54 -18.16 -17.19
N GLU A 102 -16.99 -19.42 -17.19
CA GLU A 102 -16.12 -20.58 -17.41
C GLU A 102 -15.47 -20.51 -18.81
N GLY A 103 -14.15 -20.72 -18.86
CA GLY A 103 -13.37 -20.64 -20.11
C GLY A 103 -12.89 -19.24 -20.50
N MET A 104 -13.20 -18.19 -19.72
CA MET A 104 -12.64 -16.85 -19.89
C MET A 104 -11.53 -16.56 -18.87
N THR A 105 -10.46 -15.95 -19.33
CA THR A 105 -9.40 -15.41 -18.47
C THR A 105 -9.77 -14.00 -18.05
N ASP A 106 -9.78 -13.73 -16.75
CA ASP A 106 -9.96 -12.39 -16.22
C ASP A 106 -8.59 -11.81 -15.85
N PRO A 107 -8.12 -10.76 -16.54
CA PRO A 107 -6.85 -10.10 -16.23
C PRO A 107 -6.74 -9.66 -14.77
N ARG A 108 -7.86 -9.28 -14.14
CA ARG A 108 -7.89 -8.90 -12.73
C ARG A 108 -7.56 -10.11 -11.86
N ARG A 109 -8.17 -11.27 -12.14
CA ARG A 109 -7.89 -12.51 -11.40
C ARG A 109 -6.42 -12.90 -11.49
N ASP A 110 -5.78 -12.67 -12.63
CA ASP A 110 -4.35 -12.90 -12.79
C ASP A 110 -3.52 -11.91 -11.96
N GLU A 111 -3.87 -10.61 -11.97
CA GLU A 111 -3.26 -9.61 -11.07
C GLU A 111 -3.35 -10.03 -9.59
N TYR A 112 -4.51 -10.54 -9.16
CA TYR A 112 -4.68 -11.05 -7.80
C TYR A 112 -3.76 -12.23 -7.50
N ASN A 113 -3.76 -13.22 -8.38
CA ASN A 113 -2.97 -14.43 -8.21
C ASN A 113 -1.48 -14.09 -8.13
N ASP A 114 -1.03 -13.16 -8.97
CA ASP A 114 0.36 -12.71 -8.96
C ASP A 114 0.70 -11.86 -7.73
N ALA A 115 -0.23 -11.03 -7.24
CA ALA A 115 -0.07 -10.33 -5.97
C ALA A 115 0.04 -11.29 -4.77
N ILE A 116 -0.77 -12.35 -4.74
CA ILE A 116 -0.71 -13.40 -3.71
C ILE A 116 0.60 -14.19 -3.80
N LYS A 117 1.02 -14.59 -5.00
CA LYS A 117 2.32 -15.24 -5.22
C LYS A 117 3.46 -14.37 -4.73
N THR A 118 3.41 -13.07 -5.04
CA THR A 118 4.41 -12.09 -4.60
C THR A 118 4.44 -11.99 -3.09
N ARG A 119 3.30 -11.79 -2.41
CA ARG A 119 3.23 -11.75 -0.94
C ARG A 119 3.78 -13.03 -0.31
N ASN A 120 3.49 -14.19 -0.89
CA ASN A 120 3.95 -15.48 -0.37
C ASN A 120 5.44 -15.74 -0.64
N SER A 121 6.00 -15.22 -1.73
CA SER A 121 7.42 -15.39 -2.05
C SER A 121 8.34 -14.51 -1.18
N LEU A 122 7.79 -13.48 -0.51
CA LEU A 122 8.53 -12.60 0.40
C LEU A 122 9.34 -13.34 1.46
N THR A 123 8.88 -14.51 1.92
CA THR A 123 9.57 -15.30 2.95
C THR A 123 10.83 -16.02 2.45
N SER A 124 11.00 -16.14 1.13
CA SER A 124 12.08 -16.91 0.49
C SER A 124 12.90 -16.09 -0.52
N LEU A 125 12.57 -14.81 -0.71
CA LEU A 125 13.30 -13.92 -1.60
C LEU A 125 14.72 -13.64 -1.09
N ASN A 126 15.65 -13.41 -2.01
CA ASN A 126 17.03 -13.10 -1.66
C ASN A 126 17.12 -11.71 -0.98
N ALA A 127 18.09 -11.51 -0.08
CA ALA A 127 18.31 -10.26 0.63
C ALA A 127 18.44 -9.05 -0.30
N SER A 128 18.99 -9.25 -1.52
CA SER A 128 19.12 -8.19 -2.53
C SER A 128 17.78 -7.58 -2.96
N ALA A 129 16.67 -8.32 -2.80
CA ALA A 129 15.32 -7.81 -3.07
C ALA A 129 14.82 -6.80 -2.01
N PHE A 130 15.51 -6.71 -0.87
CA PHE A 130 15.15 -5.85 0.27
C PHE A 130 16.24 -4.85 0.65
N ALA A 131 17.45 -5.01 0.09
CA ALA A 131 18.57 -4.15 0.40
C ALA A 131 18.33 -2.72 -0.13
N GLU A 132 18.21 -1.77 0.81
CA GLU A 132 18.86 -0.49 0.60
C GLU A 132 20.36 -0.76 0.53
N THR A 133 20.96 -0.40 -0.60
CA THR A 133 22.40 -0.20 -0.71
C THR A 133 22.82 0.57 0.54
N GLU A 134 23.52 -0.11 1.45
CA GLU A 134 24.08 0.35 2.72
C GLU A 134 23.57 1.71 3.22
N ALA A 135 22.60 1.70 4.14
CA ALA A 135 22.35 2.87 4.96
C ALA A 135 23.64 3.16 5.78
N PRO A 136 24.26 4.36 5.67
CA PRO A 136 25.40 4.72 6.51
C PRO A 136 24.95 4.81 7.98
N PRO A 137 25.86 4.60 8.94
CA PRO A 137 25.49 4.51 10.35
C PRO A 137 24.94 5.85 10.86
N ALA A 138 23.91 5.76 11.69
CA ALA A 138 23.34 6.91 12.38
C ALA A 138 24.42 7.74 13.08
N THR A 139 24.43 9.05 12.83
CA THR A 139 25.10 10.04 13.69
C THR A 139 24.17 11.23 13.94
N SER A 140 23.74 11.30 15.22
CA SER A 140 23.28 12.39 16.09
C SER A 140 22.80 13.77 15.55
N PRO A 141 21.90 14.44 16.30
CA PRO A 141 21.32 15.72 15.90
C PRO A 141 22.35 16.85 16.08
N ALA A 142 22.51 17.69 15.04
CA ALA A 142 23.28 18.92 15.14
C ALA A 142 22.45 20.10 14.60
N SER A 143 21.94 20.87 15.55
CA SER A 143 21.95 22.34 15.61
C SER A 143 21.79 23.16 14.33
N SER A 144 20.79 24.04 14.38
CA SER A 144 20.59 25.27 13.62
C SER A 144 21.86 25.91 13.02
N ALA A 145 21.83 26.21 11.72
CA ALA A 145 22.55 27.35 11.14
C ALA A 145 21.84 27.86 9.88
N VAL A 146 21.43 29.12 9.96
CA VAL A 146 20.96 30.00 8.89
C VAL A 146 22.08 30.18 7.86
N GLY A 147 21.76 30.15 6.56
CA GLY A 147 22.69 30.52 5.50
C GLY A 147 22.10 30.31 4.10
N GLY A 148 21.42 31.34 3.58
CA GLY A 148 20.94 31.37 2.19
C GLY A 148 22.09 31.35 1.19
N ASP A 149 21.85 30.73 0.04
CA ASP A 149 22.84 30.56 -1.03
C ASP A 149 23.03 31.89 -1.83
N PRO A 150 24.25 32.46 -1.84
CA PRO A 150 24.56 33.68 -2.60
C PRO A 150 24.71 33.48 -4.13
N TYR A 151 24.49 32.27 -4.67
CA TYR A 151 24.68 31.98 -6.09
C TYR A 151 23.39 32.00 -6.95
N LEU A 152 22.23 32.25 -6.36
CA LEU A 152 21.01 32.54 -7.12
C LEU A 152 21.00 34.00 -7.60
N ARG A 153 21.50 34.26 -8.81
CA ARG A 153 21.26 35.52 -9.54
C ARG A 153 19.99 35.37 -10.38
N PHE A 154 19.05 36.30 -10.19
CA PHE A 154 17.87 36.51 -11.03
C PHE A 154 18.24 37.21 -12.34
#